data_AF-A0A0F9FA93-F1
#
_entry.id   AF-A0A0F9FA93-F1
#
_cell.length_a   1.000
_cell.length_b   1.000
_cell.length_c   1.000
_cell.angle_alpha   90.00
_cell.angle_beta   90.00
_cell.angle_gamma   90.00
#
_symmetry.space_group_name_H-M   'P 1'
#
loop_
_entity.id
_entity.type
_entity.pdbx_description
1 polymer ?
#
loop_
_entity_poly.entity_id
_entity_poly.type
_entity_poly.pdbx_seq_one_letter_code
_entity_poly.pdbx_strand_id
1 'polypeptide(L)'
;MSVYILSNFMTKVIPNDQSNKKARQEAKQTYTQLKRLIEATEESTYRQGELLSKLKNNDEYKQVFGDDTWQSFCGQVGLPVSTAQFKIALYEHYVEKLGIDTDRLYKISARKLHRAIPFANTKEEAEEILNKAENLSISDFFLEIGITKDHVHEPTEEKRCKICHRKLN
;
A
#
# COMPACT_ATOMS: atom_id res chain seq x y z
N MET A 1 -68.93 -3.55 -22.05
CA MET A 1 -67.94 -4.21 -21.18
C MET A 1 -66.72 -3.30 -21.12
N SER A 2 -66.54 -2.59 -20.00
CA SER A 2 -65.51 -1.56 -19.85
C SER A 2 -64.27 -2.15 -19.19
N VAL A 3 -63.12 -2.01 -19.85
CA VAL A 3 -61.80 -2.47 -19.37
C VAL A 3 -61.17 -1.33 -18.56
N TYR A 4 -61.10 -1.47 -17.24
CA TYR A 4 -60.36 -0.56 -16.37
C TYR A 4 -58.92 -1.06 -16.22
N ILE A 5 -57.98 -0.43 -16.94
CA ILE A 5 -56.55 -0.58 -16.69
C ILE A 5 -56.18 0.45 -15.62
N LEU A 6 -56.06 -0.01 -14.36
CA LEU A 6 -55.50 0.80 -13.27
C LEU A 6 -54.00 0.96 -13.50
N SER A 7 -53.61 2.10 -14.06
CA SER A 7 -52.22 2.54 -14.13
C SER A 7 -51.74 2.89 -12.71
N ASN A 8 -50.98 2.00 -12.10
CA ASN A 8 -50.24 2.27 -10.87
C ASN A 8 -49.15 3.32 -11.17
N PHE A 9 -49.50 4.59 -11.02
CA PHE A 9 -48.53 5.68 -10.93
C PHE A 9 -47.71 5.51 -9.65
N MET A 10 -46.55 4.85 -9.76
CA MET A 10 -45.52 4.90 -8.72
C MET A 10 -45.02 6.33 -8.60
N THR A 11 -45.57 7.08 -7.64
CA THR A 11 -45.01 8.35 -7.19
C THR A 11 -43.62 8.08 -6.63
N LYS A 12 -42.58 8.46 -7.40
CA LYS A 12 -41.22 8.55 -6.89
C LYS A 12 -41.22 9.50 -5.70
N VAL A 13 -41.18 8.95 -4.49
CA VAL A 13 -40.97 9.74 -3.27
C VAL A 13 -39.58 10.36 -3.40
N ILE A 14 -39.53 11.66 -3.68
CA ILE A 14 -38.29 12.42 -3.70
C ILE A 14 -37.84 12.52 -2.23
N PRO A 15 -36.71 11.90 -1.85
CA PRO A 15 -36.26 11.93 -0.46
C PRO A 15 -36.04 13.36 0.01
N ASN A 16 -36.55 13.65 1.22
CA ASN A 16 -36.46 14.96 1.88
C ASN A 16 -35.00 15.46 1.94
N ASP A 17 -34.75 16.67 1.43
CA ASP A 17 -33.43 17.29 1.24
C ASP A 17 -32.57 17.30 2.54
N GLN A 18 -33.22 17.48 3.69
CA GLN A 18 -32.54 17.45 4.99
C GLN A 18 -31.97 16.07 5.36
N SER A 19 -32.68 14.99 5.02
CA SER A 19 -32.21 13.61 5.25
C SER A 19 -30.98 13.31 4.39
N ASN A 20 -30.99 13.78 3.14
CA ASN A 20 -29.85 13.63 2.22
C ASN A 20 -28.63 14.41 2.70
N LYS A 21 -28.82 15.63 3.24
CA LYS A 21 -27.74 16.43 3.81
C LYS A 21 -27.07 15.75 5.02
N LYS A 22 -27.86 15.19 5.95
CA LYS A 22 -27.33 14.47 7.11
C LYS A 22 -26.53 13.23 6.69
N ALA A 23 -27.09 12.40 5.81
CA ALA A 23 -26.40 11.21 5.29
C ALA A 23 -25.08 11.55 4.58
N ARG A 24 -25.04 12.63 3.79
CA ARG A 24 -23.80 13.12 3.16
C ARG A 24 -22.76 13.57 4.18
N GLN A 25 -23.17 14.20 5.27
CA GLN A 25 -22.26 14.63 6.33
C GLN A 25 -21.65 13.44 7.08
N GLU A 26 -22.48 12.46 7.43
CA GLU A 26 -22.03 11.20 8.06
C GLU A 26 -21.06 10.45 7.15
N ALA A 27 -21.37 10.31 5.86
CA ALA A 27 -20.48 9.67 4.89
C ALA A 27 -19.11 10.36 4.79
N LYS A 28 -19.08 11.70 4.80
CA LYS A 28 -17.82 12.48 4.80
C LYS A 28 -17.01 12.26 6.07
N GLN A 29 -17.66 12.18 7.23
CA GLN A 29 -16.99 11.91 8.51
C GLN A 29 -16.39 10.50 8.52
N THR A 30 -17.17 9.48 8.13
CA THR A 30 -16.69 8.10 8.02
C THR A 30 -15.52 7.98 7.05
N TYR A 31 -15.59 8.62 5.88
CA TYR A 31 -14.49 8.66 4.93
C TYR A 31 -13.23 9.29 5.53
N THR A 32 -13.37 10.40 6.25
CA THR A 32 -12.23 11.09 6.89
C THR A 32 -11.58 10.20 7.96
N GLN A 33 -12.37 9.51 8.77
CA GLN A 33 -11.86 8.56 9.77
C GLN A 33 -11.12 7.39 9.12
N LEU A 34 -11.70 6.80 8.06
CA LEU A 34 -11.07 5.72 7.31
C LEU A 34 -9.73 6.17 6.72
N LYS A 35 -9.68 7.35 6.11
CA LYS A 35 -8.45 7.90 5.53
C LYS A 35 -7.34 8.03 6.57
N ARG A 36 -7.65 8.56 7.76
CA ARG A 36 -6.69 8.68 8.88
C ARG A 36 -6.16 7.33 9.36
N LEU A 37 -7.01 6.32 9.43
CA LEU A 37 -6.60 4.96 9.82
C LEU A 37 -5.66 4.33 8.78
N ILE A 38 -5.91 4.58 7.50
CA ILE A 38 -5.03 4.14 6.42
C ILE A 38 -3.68 4.85 6.55
N GLU A 39 -3.65 6.17 6.69
CA GLU A 39 -2.41 6.95 6.86
C GLU A 39 -1.61 6.49 8.09
N ALA A 40 -2.27 6.26 9.24
CA ALA A 40 -1.63 5.72 10.44
C ALA A 40 -1.06 4.30 10.23
N THR A 41 -1.68 3.49 9.37
CA THR A 41 -1.18 2.15 9.02
C THR A 41 0.07 2.26 8.14
N GLU A 42 0.11 3.20 7.21
CA GLU A 42 1.30 3.46 6.38
C GLU A 42 2.45 3.99 7.25
N GLU A 43 2.18 4.96 8.13
CA GLU A 43 3.16 5.44 9.11
C GLU A 43 3.73 4.31 9.97
N SER A 44 2.85 3.48 10.54
CA SER A 44 3.24 2.31 11.34
C SER A 44 4.10 1.32 10.54
N THR A 45 3.85 1.19 9.23
CA THR A 45 4.64 0.31 8.35
C THR A 45 6.09 0.77 8.25
N TYR A 46 6.34 2.07 8.06
CA TYR A 46 7.70 2.61 7.98
C TYR A 46 8.41 2.63 9.33
N ARG A 47 7.73 3.01 10.41
CA ARG A 47 8.30 2.95 11.77
C ARG A 47 8.71 1.52 12.15
N GLN A 48 7.89 0.54 11.79
CA GLN A 48 8.28 -0.87 11.96
C GLN A 48 9.46 -1.25 11.06
N GLY A 49 9.52 -0.77 9.82
CA GLY A 49 10.67 -0.97 8.92
C GLY A 49 11.98 -0.47 9.52
N GLU A 50 11.97 0.73 10.10
CA GLU A 50 13.11 1.32 10.81
C GLU A 50 13.57 0.43 11.98
N LEU A 51 12.66 0.08 12.88
CA LEU A 51 12.98 -0.74 14.06
C LEU A 51 13.47 -2.13 13.67
N LEU A 52 12.83 -2.76 12.69
CA LEU A 52 13.23 -4.06 12.18
C LEU A 52 14.60 -4.01 11.50
N SER A 53 14.90 -2.94 10.76
CA SER A 53 16.20 -2.75 10.11
C SER A 53 17.31 -2.61 11.16
N LYS A 54 17.11 -1.75 12.18
CA LYS A 54 18.04 -1.60 13.31
C LYS A 54 18.31 -2.92 14.02
N LEU A 55 17.25 -3.63 14.41
CA LEU A 55 17.35 -4.91 15.09
C LEU A 55 18.11 -5.95 14.26
N LYS A 56 17.82 -6.02 12.96
CA LYS A 56 18.41 -6.99 12.05
C LYS A 56 19.87 -6.70 11.73
N ASN A 57 20.20 -5.44 11.41
CA ASN A 57 21.53 -5.05 10.94
C ASN A 57 22.58 -5.12 12.05
N ASN A 58 22.17 -4.95 13.31
CA ASN A 58 23.04 -5.07 14.48
C ASN A 58 22.99 -6.45 15.15
N ASP A 59 22.25 -7.41 14.59
CA ASP A 59 21.96 -8.70 15.24
C ASP A 59 21.34 -8.57 16.66
N GLU A 60 20.78 -7.41 17.01
CA GLU A 60 20.22 -7.10 18.32
C GLU A 60 18.99 -7.97 18.63
N TYR A 61 18.29 -8.47 17.61
CA TYR A 61 17.17 -9.40 17.79
C TYR A 61 17.56 -10.67 18.57
N LYS A 62 18.82 -11.11 18.45
CA LYS A 62 19.35 -12.28 19.19
C LYS A 62 19.34 -12.04 20.70
N GLN A 63 19.40 -10.78 21.13
CA GLN A 63 19.46 -10.40 22.54
C GLN A 63 18.07 -10.28 23.18
N VAL A 64 17.00 -10.15 22.39
CA VAL A 64 15.65 -9.89 22.92
C VAL A 64 15.06 -11.12 23.58
N PHE A 65 15.12 -12.27 22.89
CA PHE A 65 14.55 -13.53 23.36
C PHE A 65 15.57 -14.67 23.39
N GLY A 66 16.85 -14.41 23.05
CA GLY A 66 17.85 -15.46 22.88
C GLY A 66 17.67 -16.25 21.58
N ASP A 67 17.05 -15.66 20.57
CA ASP A 67 16.80 -16.32 19.29
C ASP A 67 18.08 -16.51 18.45
N ASP A 68 18.25 -17.71 17.90
CA ASP A 68 19.40 -18.01 17.03
C ASP A 68 19.21 -17.48 15.59
N THR A 69 17.97 -17.25 15.16
CA THR A 69 17.66 -16.90 13.77
C THR A 69 16.65 -15.76 13.65
N TRP A 70 16.81 -14.95 12.60
CA TRP A 70 15.86 -13.88 12.26
C TRP A 70 14.43 -14.40 12.04
N GLN A 71 14.30 -15.62 11.51
CA GLN A 71 12.99 -16.25 11.29
C GLN A 71 12.30 -16.61 12.62
N SER A 72 13.03 -17.12 13.60
CA SER A 72 12.50 -17.39 14.94
C SER A 72 11.97 -16.11 15.58
N PHE A 73 12.81 -15.07 15.59
CA PHE A 73 12.45 -13.75 16.11
C PHE A 73 11.17 -13.19 15.47
N CYS A 74 11.11 -13.19 14.13
CA CYS A 74 9.92 -12.77 13.39
C CYS A 74 8.66 -13.56 13.82
N GLY A 75 8.78 -14.87 14.00
CA GLY A 75 7.70 -15.73 14.48
C GLY A 75 7.21 -15.34 15.89
N GLN A 76 8.13 -15.03 16.81
CA GLN A 76 7.79 -14.66 18.18
C GLN A 76 7.09 -13.31 18.29
N VAL A 77 7.48 -12.33 17.47
CA VAL A 77 6.79 -11.02 17.40
C VAL A 77 5.50 -11.06 16.57
N GLY A 78 5.09 -12.24 16.09
CA GLY A 78 3.86 -12.42 15.31
C GLY A 78 3.90 -11.82 13.91
N LEU A 79 5.10 -11.68 13.32
CA LEU A 79 5.29 -11.08 12.00
C LEU A 79 5.88 -12.09 11.01
N PRO A 80 5.23 -12.39 9.87
CA PRO A 80 5.84 -13.22 8.84
C PRO A 80 7.16 -12.60 8.33
N VAL A 81 8.18 -13.43 8.13
CA VAL A 81 9.51 -12.97 7.67
C VAL A 81 9.43 -12.15 6.39
N SER A 82 8.57 -12.53 5.44
CA SER A 82 8.35 -11.79 4.20
C SER A 82 7.77 -10.39 4.43
N THR A 83 6.88 -10.24 5.42
CA THR A 83 6.35 -8.94 5.82
C THR A 83 7.40 -8.09 6.51
N ALA A 84 8.25 -8.70 7.34
CA ALA A 84 9.38 -7.99 7.96
C ALA A 84 10.36 -7.48 6.89
N GLN A 85 10.74 -8.34 5.93
CA GLN A 85 11.61 -7.98 4.81
C GLN A 85 11.00 -6.87 3.93
N PHE A 86 9.70 -6.96 3.63
CA PHE A 86 8.99 -5.90 2.89
C PHE A 86 9.10 -4.53 3.57
N LYS A 87 8.92 -4.47 4.90
CA LYS A 87 8.98 -3.22 5.67
C LYS A 87 10.41 -2.66 5.73
N ILE A 88 11.39 -3.54 5.99
CA ILE A 88 12.81 -3.19 5.99
C ILE A 88 13.20 -2.61 4.62
N ALA A 89 12.87 -3.31 3.54
CA ALA A 89 13.24 -2.90 2.18
C ALA A 89 12.69 -1.51 1.81
N LEU A 90 11.46 -1.19 2.23
CA LEU A 90 10.88 0.15 2.02
C LEU A 90 11.65 1.24 2.75
N TYR A 91 11.93 1.03 4.04
CA TYR A 91 12.64 2.00 4.88
C TYR A 91 14.09 2.20 4.41
N GLU A 92 14.85 1.12 4.24
CA GLU A 92 16.24 1.18 3.81
C GLU A 92 16.38 1.84 2.43
N HIS A 93 15.45 1.56 1.52
CA HIS A 93 15.52 2.12 0.17
C HIS A 93 15.14 3.61 0.12
N TYR A 94 13.95 3.99 0.58
CA TYR A 94 13.49 5.38 0.43
C TYR A 94 14.09 6.32 1.47
N VAL A 95 14.21 5.87 2.72
CA VAL A 95 14.65 6.75 3.82
C VAL A 95 16.17 6.76 3.91
N GLU A 96 16.80 5.60 4.08
CA GLU A 96 18.25 5.56 4.33
C GLU A 96 19.07 5.81 3.06
N LYS A 97 18.77 5.09 1.97
CA LYS A 97 19.54 5.19 0.73
C LYS A 97 19.25 6.48 -0.05
N LEU A 98 17.98 6.87 -0.17
CA LEU A 98 17.56 8.00 -1.01
C LEU A 98 17.31 9.30 -0.22
N GLY A 99 17.24 9.24 1.11
CA GLY A 99 17.03 10.42 1.94
C GLY A 99 15.68 11.09 1.69
N ILE A 100 14.63 10.30 1.45
CA ILE A 100 13.25 10.77 1.31
C ILE A 100 12.62 10.94 2.68
N ASP A 101 11.91 12.04 2.85
CA ASP A 101 11.16 12.35 4.06
C ASP A 101 9.99 11.40 4.30
N THR A 102 9.87 10.89 5.52
CA THR A 102 8.87 9.86 5.85
C THR A 102 7.43 10.40 5.82
N ASP A 103 7.22 11.67 6.15
CA ASP A 103 5.87 12.27 6.17
C ASP A 103 5.22 12.28 4.78
N ARG A 104 6.04 12.33 3.73
CA ARG A 104 5.55 12.17 2.36
C ARG A 104 5.20 10.73 2.04
N LEU A 105 6.04 9.79 2.46
CA LEU A 105 5.82 8.36 2.21
C LEU A 105 4.51 7.86 2.85
N TYR A 106 4.08 8.41 3.98
CA TYR A 106 2.86 8.00 4.70
C TYR A 106 1.57 8.27 3.92
N LYS A 107 1.63 9.15 2.91
CA LYS A 107 0.48 9.51 2.06
C LYS A 107 0.29 8.54 0.90
N ILE A 108 1.24 7.62 0.68
CA ILE A 108 1.28 6.74 -0.47
C ILE A 108 1.26 5.30 0.05
N SER A 109 0.50 4.43 -0.62
CA SER A 109 0.46 3.02 -0.24
C SER A 109 1.85 2.39 -0.34
N ALA A 110 2.33 1.79 0.74
CA ALA A 110 3.58 1.03 0.81
C ALA A 110 3.70 -0.01 -0.31
N ARG A 111 2.58 -0.61 -0.75
CA ARG A 111 2.57 -1.60 -1.83
C ARG A 111 2.91 -1.00 -3.20
N LYS A 112 2.49 0.24 -3.48
CA LYS A 112 2.90 0.95 -4.70
C LYS A 112 4.41 1.16 -4.67
N LEU A 113 4.91 1.72 -3.57
CA LEU A 113 6.31 2.10 -3.41
C LEU A 113 7.25 0.91 -3.43
N HIS A 114 6.87 -0.21 -2.80
CA HIS A 114 7.69 -1.42 -2.80
C HIS A 114 7.87 -1.98 -4.22
N ARG A 115 6.82 -1.93 -5.05
CA ARG A 115 6.92 -2.36 -6.45
C ARG A 115 7.71 -1.38 -7.32
N ALA A 116 7.82 -0.14 -6.88
CA ALA A 116 8.56 0.90 -7.59
C ALA A 116 10.05 0.94 -7.25
N ILE A 117 10.50 0.21 -6.22
CA ILE A 117 11.91 0.12 -5.80
C ILE A 117 12.88 -0.11 -6.98
N PRO A 118 12.62 -1.02 -7.94
CA PRO A 118 13.53 -1.24 -9.08
C PRO A 118 13.70 -0.03 -10.01
N PHE A 119 12.79 0.94 -9.94
CA PHE A 119 12.74 2.12 -10.82
C PHE A 119 13.17 3.41 -10.10
N ALA A 120 13.45 3.35 -8.79
CA ALA A 120 13.80 4.48 -7.94
C ALA A 120 15.28 4.39 -7.52
N ASN A 121 16.22 4.48 -8.46
CA ASN A 121 17.64 4.27 -8.14
C ASN A 121 18.31 5.54 -7.61
N THR A 122 17.85 6.70 -8.07
CA THR A 122 18.28 8.01 -7.59
C THR A 122 17.17 8.72 -6.81
N LYS A 123 17.54 9.77 -6.08
CA LYS A 123 16.57 10.58 -5.34
C LYS A 123 15.58 11.26 -6.31
N GLU A 124 16.07 11.74 -7.45
CA GLU A 124 15.28 12.40 -8.48
C GLU A 124 14.25 11.45 -9.12
N GLU A 125 14.65 10.22 -9.43
CA GLU A 125 13.74 9.18 -9.94
C GLU A 125 12.68 8.83 -8.91
N ALA A 126 13.08 8.69 -7.64
CA ALA A 126 12.15 8.42 -6.54
C ALA A 126 11.15 9.57 -6.38
N GLU A 127 11.59 10.82 -6.44
CA GLU A 127 10.75 12.01 -6.37
C GLU A 127 9.69 12.04 -7.50
N GLU A 128 10.06 11.69 -8.73
CA GLU A 128 9.12 11.54 -9.85
C GLU A 128 8.10 10.42 -9.59
N ILE A 129 8.57 9.27 -9.12
CA ILE A 129 7.71 8.12 -8.79
C ILE A 129 6.73 8.47 -7.68
N LEU A 130 7.16 9.20 -6.63
CA LEU A 130 6.31 9.64 -5.54
C LEU A 130 5.20 10.57 -6.05
N ASN A 131 5.55 11.53 -6.91
CA ASN A 131 4.56 12.40 -7.55
C ASN A 131 3.52 11.62 -8.36
N LYS A 132 3.96 10.61 -9.13
CA LYS A 132 3.05 9.72 -9.86
C LYS A 132 2.17 8.89 -8.92
N ALA A 133 2.77 8.34 -7.86
CA ALA A 133 2.08 7.45 -6.92
C ALA A 133 0.99 8.16 -6.09
N GLU A 134 1.17 9.44 -5.78
CA GLU A 134 0.18 10.29 -5.10
C GLU A 134 -1.06 10.58 -5.96
N ASN A 135 -0.88 10.75 -7.27
CA ASN A 135 -1.92 11.25 -8.16
C ASN A 135 -2.63 10.15 -8.97
N LEU A 136 -1.99 9.01 -9.19
CA LEU A 136 -2.54 7.94 -10.03
C LEU A 136 -3.26 6.87 -9.21
N SER A 137 -4.23 6.19 -9.81
CA SER A 137 -4.76 4.94 -9.25
C SER A 137 -3.64 3.88 -9.19
N ILE A 138 -3.83 2.80 -8.43
CA ILE A 138 -2.82 1.74 -8.38
C ILE A 138 -2.56 1.09 -9.75
N SER A 139 -3.59 0.98 -10.59
CA SER A 139 -3.47 0.40 -11.92
C SER A 139 -2.72 1.35 -12.86
N ASP A 140 -3.11 2.62 -12.88
CA ASP A 140 -2.50 3.61 -13.77
C ASP A 140 -1.05 3.88 -13.36
N PHE A 141 -0.76 3.90 -12.06
CA PHE A 141 0.60 4.00 -11.55
C PHE A 141 1.48 2.87 -12.07
N PHE A 142 1.03 1.61 -11.99
CA PHE A 142 1.81 0.48 -12.48
C PHE A 142 2.00 0.50 -14.00
N LEU A 143 1.00 0.91 -14.76
CA LEU A 143 1.14 1.10 -16.21
C LEU A 143 2.21 2.17 -16.51
N GLU A 144 2.16 3.31 -15.82
CA GLU A 144 3.06 4.44 -16.02
C GLU A 144 4.53 4.10 -15.71
N ILE A 145 4.80 3.31 -14.67
CA ILE A 145 6.17 2.86 -14.34
C ILE A 145 6.60 1.59 -15.11
N GLY A 146 5.85 1.18 -16.14
CA GLY A 146 6.22 0.05 -17.00
C GLY A 146 5.95 -1.34 -16.41
N ILE A 147 5.19 -1.44 -15.31
CA ILE A 147 4.68 -2.71 -14.78
C ILE A 147 3.36 -3.04 -15.51
N THR A 148 3.46 -3.47 -16.75
CA THR A 148 2.31 -3.91 -17.56
C THR A 148 1.97 -5.38 -17.28
N LYS A 149 0.74 -5.82 -17.58
CA LYS A 149 0.38 -7.25 -17.56
C LYS A 149 1.09 -8.04 -18.66
N ASP A 150 1.47 -7.37 -19.74
CA ASP A 150 2.05 -7.94 -20.95
C ASP A 150 3.54 -7.56 -21.08
N HIS A 151 4.35 -7.93 -20.08
CA HIS A 151 5.81 -7.85 -20.20
C HIS A 151 6.37 -9.25 -20.43
N VAL A 152 7.54 -9.33 -21.08
CA VAL A 152 8.26 -10.59 -21.24
C VAL A 152 8.74 -11.04 -19.87
N HIS A 153 8.29 -12.22 -19.45
CA HIS A 153 8.68 -12.81 -18.19
C HIS A 153 10.12 -13.35 -18.27
N GLU A 154 11.09 -12.48 -18.06
CA GLU A 154 12.47 -12.91 -17.87
C GLU A 154 12.66 -13.50 -16.46
N PRO A 155 13.14 -14.75 -16.33
CA PRO A 155 13.40 -15.34 -15.02
C PRO A 155 14.62 -14.69 -14.34
N THR A 156 14.49 -14.49 -13.04
CA THR A 156 15.60 -14.38 -12.09
C THR A 156 16.13 -15.78 -11.76
N GLU A 157 17.27 -15.87 -11.05
CA GLU A 157 17.82 -17.13 -10.53
C GLU A 157 16.79 -17.92 -9.70
N GLU A 158 15.86 -17.22 -9.05
CA GLU A 158 14.77 -17.81 -8.24
C GLU A 158 13.54 -18.25 -9.05
N LYS A 159 13.60 -18.26 -10.40
CA LYS A 159 12.46 -18.52 -11.29
C LYS A 159 11.29 -17.57 -11.03
N ARG A 160 11.57 -16.28 -10.79
CA ARG A 160 10.55 -15.22 -10.72
C ARG A 160 10.76 -14.22 -11.83
N CYS A 161 9.71 -13.59 -12.32
CA CYS A 161 9.86 -12.54 -13.31
C CYS A 161 10.62 -11.34 -12.74
N LYS A 162 11.61 -10.82 -13.46
CA LYS A 162 12.37 -9.61 -13.08
C LYS A 162 11.49 -8.36 -12.90
N ILE A 163 10.40 -8.24 -13.64
CA ILE A 163 9.54 -7.04 -13.67
C ILE A 163 8.37 -7.15 -12.69
N CYS A 164 7.56 -8.22 -12.78
CA CYS A 164 6.39 -8.36 -11.90
C CYS A 164 6.58 -9.28 -10.69
N HIS A 165 7.74 -9.91 -10.54
CA HIS A 165 8.07 -10.86 -9.47
C HIS A 165 7.12 -12.07 -9.34
N ARG A 166 6.31 -12.35 -10.37
CA ARG A 166 5.47 -13.55 -10.45
C ARG A 166 6.36 -14.78 -10.60
N LYS A 167 6.03 -15.86 -9.89
CA LYS A 167 6.68 -17.16 -10.06
C LYS A 167 6.45 -17.68 -11.48
N LEU A 168 7.54 -18.06 -12.15
CA LEU A 168 7.53 -18.67 -13.48
C LEU A 168 7.63 -20.19 -13.27
N ASN A 169 6.70 -20.92 -13.87
CA ASN A 169 6.66 -22.39 -13.81
C ASN A 169 7.63 -22.99 -14.83
#